data_AF-A0A956GPD1-F1
#
_entry.id   AF-A0A956GPD1-F1
#
_cell.length_a   1.000
_cell.length_b   1.000
_cell.length_c   1.000
_cell.angle_alpha   90.00
_cell.angle_beta   90.00
_cell.angle_gamma   90.00
#
_symmetry.space_group_name_H-M   'P 1'
#
loop_
_entity.id
_entity.type
_entity.pdbx_description
1 polymer ?
#
loop_
_entity_poly.entity_id
_entity_poly.type
_entity_poly.pdbx_seq_one_letter_code
_entity_poly.pdbx_strand_id
1 'polypeptide(L)'
;MFAIEPHGVAIARLETAGLIRPVSDGFRTTRRWQGLVARVAAGMVRDAETWVDPRVPVAQALVEVYGVDPSDDELVELIEVMVPIHLADLS
;
A
#
# COMPACT_ATOMS: atom_id res chain seq x y z
N MET A 1 5.77 -8.02 28.34
CA MET A 1 4.82 -7.10 27.70
C MET A 1 5.21 -7.08 26.23
N PHE A 2 4.53 -7.88 25.40
CA PHE A 2 4.82 -7.89 23.96
C PHE A 2 4.10 -6.69 23.37
N ALA A 3 4.86 -5.65 23.02
CA ALA A 3 4.37 -4.68 22.06
C ALA A 3 4.09 -5.49 20.79
N ILE A 4 2.84 -5.54 20.34
CA ILE A 4 2.55 -5.93 18.97
C ILE A 4 3.31 -4.91 18.14
N GLU A 5 4.33 -5.33 17.40
CA GLU A 5 4.98 -4.43 16.45
C GLU A 5 3.87 -3.85 15.56
N PRO A 6 3.66 -2.53 15.53
CA PRO A 6 2.47 -1.92 14.92
C PRO A 6 2.27 -2.38 13.46
N HIS A 7 3.36 -2.71 12.77
CA HIS A 7 3.34 -3.25 11.41
C HIS A 7 2.73 -4.65 11.27
N GLY A 8 2.64 -5.46 12.32
CA GLY A 8 2.14 -6.83 12.24
C GLY A 8 0.66 -6.91 11.86
N VAL A 9 -0.17 -5.98 12.37
CA VAL A 9 -1.59 -5.88 12.02
C VAL A 9 -1.76 -5.37 10.59
N ALA A 10 -1.01 -4.34 10.20
CA ALA A 10 -1.01 -3.80 8.86
C ALA A 10 -0.60 -4.85 7.81
N ILE A 11 0.48 -5.60 8.05
CA ILE A 11 0.92 -6.71 7.16
C ILE A 11 -0.19 -7.75 7.01
N ALA A 12 -0.75 -8.23 8.12
CA ALA A 12 -1.81 -9.24 8.08
C ALA A 12 -3.03 -8.76 7.29
N ARG A 13 -3.40 -7.48 7.44
CA ARG A 13 -4.51 -6.86 6.72
C ARG A 13 -4.21 -6.76 5.22
N LEU A 14 -3.03 -6.27 4.84
CA LEU A 14 -2.59 -6.18 3.44
C LEU A 14 -2.50 -7.57 2.76
N GLU A 15 -2.03 -8.58 3.48
CA GLU A 15 -1.97 -9.97 3.00
C GLU A 15 -3.38 -10.57 2.84
N THR A 16 -4.25 -10.38 3.84
CA THR A 16 -5.65 -10.83 3.80
C THR A 16 -6.42 -10.19 2.64
N ALA A 17 -6.13 -8.92 2.34
CA ALA A 17 -6.69 -8.21 1.19
C ALA A 17 -6.07 -8.65 -0.16
N GLY A 18 -5.03 -9.50 -0.14
CA GLY A 18 -4.33 -9.99 -1.33
C GLY A 18 -3.52 -8.91 -2.04
N LEU A 19 -3.05 -7.90 -1.31
CA LEU A 19 -2.26 -6.79 -1.85
C LEU A 19 -0.76 -7.09 -1.83
N ILE A 20 -0.32 -7.84 -0.83
CA ILE A 20 1.04 -8.38 -0.71
C ILE A 20 1.01 -9.90 -0.58
N ARG A 21 2.15 -10.53 -0.80
CA ARG A 21 2.38 -11.96 -0.55
C ARG A 21 3.74 -12.19 0.09
N PRO A 22 3.88 -13.19 0.98
CA PRO A 22 5.17 -13.56 1.53
C PRO A 22 6.06 -14.19 0.46
N VAL A 23 7.36 -13.95 0.59
CA VAL A 23 8.46 -14.56 -0.19
C VAL A 23 9.62 -14.89 0.76
N SER A 24 10.66 -15.56 0.27
CA SER A 24 11.78 -16.04 1.10
C SER A 24 12.54 -14.93 1.85
N ASP A 25 12.51 -13.69 1.33
CA ASP A 25 13.25 -12.53 1.82
C ASP A 25 12.33 -11.40 2.34
N GLY A 26 11.04 -11.66 2.54
CA GLY A 26 10.08 -10.67 3.04
C GLY A 26 8.75 -10.72 2.31
N PHE A 27 8.30 -9.58 1.79
CA PHE A 27 7.02 -9.45 1.09
C PHE A 27 7.20 -8.83 -0.29
N ARG A 28 6.31 -9.19 -1.22
CA ARG A 28 6.22 -8.60 -2.56
C ARG A 28 4.79 -8.18 -2.82
N THR A 29 4.61 -7.16 -3.64
CA THR A 29 3.27 -6.75 -4.07
C THR A 29 2.66 -7.78 -5.03
N THR A 30 1.34 -7.90 -5.03
CA THR A 30 0.62 -8.74 -5.99
C THR A 30 0.35 -7.99 -7.29
N ARG A 31 0.04 -8.72 -8.37
CA ARG A 31 -0.41 -8.10 -9.64
C ARG A 31 -1.68 -7.26 -9.48
N ARG A 32 -2.57 -7.65 -8.56
CA ARG A 32 -3.77 -6.89 -8.22
C ARG A 32 -3.39 -5.51 -7.70
N TRP A 33 -2.47 -5.46 -6.74
CA TRP A 33 -1.96 -4.20 -6.21
C TRP A 33 -1.28 -3.34 -7.28
N GLN A 34 -0.38 -3.93 -8.06
CA GLN A 34 0.34 -3.20 -9.12
C GLN A 34 -0.61 -2.58 -10.14
N GLY A 35 -1.65 -3.32 -10.57
CA GLY A 35 -2.67 -2.81 -11.49
C GLY A 35 -3.52 -1.69 -10.89
N LEU A 36 -3.81 -1.76 -9.59
CA LEU A 36 -4.53 -0.72 -8.86
C LEU A 36 -3.72 0.59 -8.84
N VAL A 37 -2.46 0.52 -8.41
CA VAL A 37 -1.56 1.68 -8.36
C VAL A 37 -1.34 2.28 -9.75
N ALA A 38 -1.14 1.44 -10.78
CA ALA A 38 -0.99 1.92 -12.15
C ALA A 38 -2.24 2.67 -12.65
N ARG A 39 -3.43 2.23 -12.27
CA ARG A 39 -4.69 2.93 -12.62
C ARG A 39 -4.80 4.27 -11.91
N VAL A 40 -4.50 4.31 -10.61
CA VAL A 40 -4.46 5.55 -9.83
C VAL A 40 -3.46 6.53 -10.45
N ALA A 41 -2.27 6.06 -10.81
CA ALA A 41 -1.26 6.84 -11.51
C ALA A 41 -1.71 7.42 -12.84
N ALA A 42 -2.35 6.59 -13.66
CA ALA A 42 -2.91 7.06 -14.91
C ALA A 42 -4.00 8.13 -14.70
N GLY A 43 -4.74 8.07 -13.59
CA GLY A 43 -5.68 9.11 -13.18
C GLY A 43 -4.97 10.43 -12.90
N MET A 44 -4.01 10.42 -11.97
CA MET A 44 -3.31 11.63 -11.53
C MET A 44 -2.53 12.32 -12.66
N VAL A 45 -1.89 11.54 -13.55
CA VAL A 45 -1.23 12.09 -14.74
C VAL A 45 -2.22 12.80 -15.67
N ARG A 46 -3.44 12.28 -15.84
CA ARG A 46 -4.48 12.94 -16.67
C ARG A 46 -4.97 14.24 -16.05
N ASP A 47 -5.03 14.30 -14.72
CA ASP A 47 -5.48 15.48 -13.98
C ASP A 47 -4.36 16.54 -13.85
N ALA A 48 -3.23 16.35 -14.54
CA ALA A 48 -2.01 17.17 -14.48
C ALA A 48 -1.42 17.30 -13.06
N GLU A 49 -1.77 16.39 -12.16
CA GLU A 49 -1.16 16.30 -10.85
C GLU A 49 0.24 15.72 -11.00
N THR A 50 1.24 16.57 -10.82
CA THR A 50 2.64 16.12 -10.78
C THR A 50 2.94 15.66 -9.37
N TRP A 51 2.92 14.36 -9.13
CA TRP A 51 3.37 13.82 -7.85
C TRP A 51 4.89 13.69 -7.81
N VAL A 52 5.46 13.84 -6.63
CA VAL A 52 6.87 13.53 -6.34
C VAL A 52 6.96 12.45 -5.26
N ASP A 53 5.88 12.24 -4.49
CA ASP A 53 5.84 11.31 -3.38
C ASP A 53 5.04 10.04 -3.73
N PRO A 54 5.68 8.85 -3.76
CA PRO A 54 5.00 7.58 -4.02
C PRO A 54 3.95 7.21 -2.96
N ARG A 55 3.92 7.88 -1.81
CA ARG A 55 2.86 7.70 -0.79
C ARG A 55 1.49 8.13 -1.30
N VAL A 56 1.41 9.13 -2.17
CA VAL A 56 0.13 9.65 -2.69
C VAL A 56 -0.64 8.58 -3.49
N PRO A 57 -0.05 7.94 -4.52
CA PRO A 57 -0.71 6.82 -5.21
C PRO A 57 -1.06 5.67 -4.28
N VAL A 58 -0.17 5.34 -3.36
CA VAL A 58 -0.36 4.22 -2.42
C VAL A 58 -1.54 4.49 -1.50
N ALA A 59 -1.63 5.70 -0.93
CA ALA A 59 -2.73 6.13 -0.07
C ALA A 59 -4.07 6.08 -0.82
N GLN A 60 -4.14 6.65 -2.02
CA GLN A 60 -5.37 6.61 -2.81
C GLN A 60 -5.77 5.18 -3.18
N ALA A 61 -4.81 4.34 -3.56
CA ALA A 61 -5.05 2.93 -3.85
C ALA A 61 -5.58 2.18 -2.60
N LEU A 62 -5.04 2.44 -1.41
CA LEU A 62 -5.54 1.85 -0.16
C LEU A 62 -6.98 2.31 0.15
N VAL A 63 -7.30 3.58 -0.09
CA VAL A 63 -8.66 4.11 0.03
C VAL A 63 -9.60 3.47 -0.99
N GLU A 64 -9.16 3.17 -2.22
CA GLU A 64 -9.99 2.42 -3.18
C GLU A 64 -10.27 0.98 -2.72
N VAL A 65 -9.35 0.35 -1.97
CA VAL A 65 -9.52 -1.03 -1.48
C VAL A 65 -10.39 -1.08 -0.23
N TYR A 66 -10.11 -0.23 0.75
CA TYR A 66 -10.72 -0.29 2.07
C TYR A 66 -11.88 0.70 2.25
N GLY A 67 -12.05 1.68 1.34
CA GLY A 67 -13.03 2.74 1.51
C GLY A 67 -12.73 3.60 2.73
N VAL A 68 -13.78 3.92 3.50
CA VAL A 68 -13.71 4.69 4.76
C VAL A 68 -13.46 3.82 5.99
N ASP A 69 -13.12 2.55 5.79
CA ASP A 69 -12.95 1.57 6.87
C ASP A 69 -11.73 1.82 7.79
N PRO A 70 -10.52 2.17 7.30
CA PRO A 70 -9.39 2.39 8.18
C PRO A 70 -9.51 3.76 8.88
N SER A 71 -9.12 3.81 10.15
CA SER A 71 -8.87 5.10 10.82
C SER A 71 -7.67 5.80 10.17
N ASP A 72 -7.51 7.11 10.43
CA ASP A 72 -6.34 7.85 9.93
C ASP A 72 -5.02 7.20 10.37
N ASP A 73 -4.91 6.80 11.64
CA ASP A 73 -3.73 6.12 12.18
C ASP A 73 -3.47 4.78 11.49
N GLU A 74 -4.52 3.99 11.24
CA GLU A 74 -4.39 2.72 10.54
C GLU A 74 -4.00 2.93 9.07
N LEU A 75 -4.55 3.95 8.41
CA LEU A 75 -4.17 4.28 7.05
C LEU A 75 -2.69 4.69 6.98
N VAL A 76 -2.18 5.44 7.96
CA VAL A 76 -0.75 5.76 8.05
C VAL A 76 0.08 4.48 8.18
N GLU A 77 -0.28 3.57 9.08
CA GLU A 77 0.46 2.30 9.24
C GLU A 77 0.46 1.45 7.97
N LEU A 78 -0.68 1.37 7.27
CA LEU A 78 -0.80 0.66 6.00
C LEU A 78 0.09 1.28 4.92
N ILE A 79 0.17 2.61 4.85
CA ILE A 79 1.04 3.34 3.91
C ILE A 79 2.52 3.07 4.26
N GLU A 80 2.89 3.19 5.53
CA GLU A 80 4.26 2.99 6.00
C GLU A 80 4.79 1.59 5.71
N VAL A 81 3.93 0.56 5.80
CA VAL A 81 4.27 -0.82 5.44
C VAL A 81 4.28 -1.02 3.93
N MET A 82 3.29 -0.50 3.20
CA MET A 82 3.13 -0.80 1.78
C MET A 82 4.17 -0.10 0.90
N VAL A 83 4.54 1.15 1.21
CA VAL A 83 5.47 1.93 0.39
C VAL A 83 6.84 1.24 0.19
N PRO A 84 7.55 0.78 1.23
CA PRO A 84 8.85 0.11 1.03
C PRO A 84 8.71 -1.19 0.24
N ILE A 85 7.64 -1.97 0.47
CA ILE A 85 7.36 -3.20 -0.30
C ILE A 85 7.12 -2.87 -1.77
N HIS A 86 6.35 -1.80 -2.04
CA HIS A 86 6.05 -1.36 -3.40
C HIS A 86 7.29 -0.85 -4.14
N LEU A 87 8.12 -0.04 -3.49
CA LEU A 87 9.35 0.49 -4.09
C LEU A 87 10.37 -0.61 -4.40
N ALA A 88 10.46 -1.63 -3.55
CA ALA A 88 11.34 -2.79 -3.77
C ALA A 88 10.95 -3.63 -5.01
N ASP A 89 9.74 -3.47 -5.55
CA ASP A 89 9.28 -4.12 -6.78
C ASP A 89 9.48 -3.26 -8.04
N LEU A 90 9.88 -2.00 -7.87
CA LEU A 90 10.17 -1.06 -8.96
C LEU A 90 11.68 -0.92 -9.26
N SER A 91 12.53 -1.38 -8.33
CA SER A 91 13.99 -1.42 -8.45
C SER A 91 14.48 -2.72 -9.07
#